data_AF-A0A834H036-F1
#
_entry.id   AF-A0A834H036-F1
#
_cell.length_a   1.000
_cell.length_b   1.000
_cell.length_c   1.000
_cell.angle_alpha   90.00
_cell.angle_beta   90.00
_cell.angle_gamma   90.00
#
_symmetry.space_group_name_H-M   'P 1'
#
loop_
_entity.id
_entity.type
_entity.pdbx_description
1 polymer ?
#
loop_
_entity_poly.entity_id
_entity_poly.type
_entity_poly.pdbx_seq_one_letter_code
_entity_poly.pdbx_strand_id
1 'polypeptide(L)'
;MAISITEDYPRVSQNHLRFTIDVHGTPCATTVTSDPEVVRKWLRKTLYRYARFRHRLVVGLGVQWRPASYRGEKPPAATLQLCVGRRCLIFQLRHSPTVPNLLRHFLKDPNYTFVGMGNHSDAEKLLESSEHELEMARKPVNLSRHAVSRHDGRRLDARASRETIVRECLGYDVDFNTRIGRSDWEKYELDDEQILYAAVDAYCSFLIGKDLRAWEFVNICTAIWTQEQDLWAQEAQEQEQNFWEDLWAQEAREQDQNFWEDLCAQEAREQDQNFWEDLWAQEAREQDQNFWEDLCAQEAQEQDL
;
A
#
# COMPACT_ATOMS: atom_id res chain seq x y z
N MET A 1 15.04 42.95 -2.93
CA MET A 1 15.37 41.59 -3.41
C MET A 1 14.11 40.75 -3.31
N ALA A 2 13.79 39.94 -4.30
CA ALA A 2 12.55 39.14 -4.30
C ALA A 2 12.61 37.96 -3.32
N ILE A 3 13.82 37.49 -3.00
CA ILE A 3 14.06 36.43 -2.03
C ILE A 3 15.24 36.85 -1.16
N SER A 4 15.15 36.67 0.15
CA SER A 4 16.26 36.92 1.07
C SER A 4 16.25 35.97 2.25
N ILE A 5 17.43 35.80 2.87
CA ILE A 5 17.61 35.03 4.09
C ILE A 5 18.10 35.96 5.20
N THR A 6 17.61 35.76 6.41
CA THR A 6 18.07 36.47 7.60
C THR A 6 18.13 35.46 8.74
N GLU A 7 19.30 35.33 9.36
CA GLU A 7 19.46 34.50 10.56
C GLU A 7 18.78 35.20 11.75
N ASP A 8 17.95 34.46 12.49
CA ASP A 8 17.25 34.95 13.67
C ASP A 8 18.25 34.98 14.86
N TYR A 9 18.91 36.11 15.09
CA TYR A 9 19.79 36.31 16.25
C TYR A 9 19.03 36.69 17.53
N PRO A 10 19.50 36.26 18.72
CA PRO A 10 20.67 35.40 18.97
C PRO A 10 20.35 33.91 18.80
N ARG A 11 21.38 33.05 18.58
CA ARG A 11 21.24 31.58 18.59
C ARG A 11 20.49 31.13 19.84
N VAL A 12 19.19 30.84 19.68
CA VAL A 12 18.29 30.54 20.82
C VAL A 12 18.65 29.19 21.47
N SER A 13 19.39 28.31 20.78
CA SER A 13 19.97 27.10 21.36
C SER A 13 21.20 26.64 20.57
N GLN A 14 22.09 25.85 21.18
CA GLN A 14 23.24 25.24 20.51
C GLN A 14 22.87 24.18 19.46
N ASN A 15 21.62 23.70 19.45
CA ASN A 15 21.25 22.47 18.73
C ASN A 15 20.50 22.71 17.42
N HIS A 16 20.19 23.97 17.09
CA HIS A 16 19.55 24.34 15.82
C HIS A 16 19.78 25.81 15.48
N LEU A 17 19.72 26.09 14.18
CA LEU A 17 19.72 27.43 13.63
C LEU A 17 18.30 27.81 13.20
N ARG A 18 18.00 29.10 13.23
CA ARG A 18 16.72 29.66 12.82
C ARG A 18 16.96 30.78 11.83
N PHE A 19 16.20 30.73 10.75
CA PHE A 19 16.25 31.74 9.70
C PHE A 19 14.83 32.17 9.37
N THR A 20 14.71 33.44 9.00
CA THR A 20 13.56 33.95 8.28
C THR A 20 13.94 34.07 6.82
N ILE A 21 13.24 33.31 5.97
CA ILE A 21 13.41 33.37 4.52
C ILE A 21 12.21 34.12 3.96
N ASP A 22 12.46 35.29 3.39
CA ASP A 22 11.43 36.05 2.69
C ASP A 22 11.33 35.55 1.26
N VAL A 23 10.13 35.12 0.86
CA VAL A 23 9.82 34.70 -0.51
C VAL A 23 8.74 35.63 -1.04
N HIS A 24 9.13 36.57 -1.88
CA HIS A 24 8.26 37.58 -2.49
C HIS A 24 7.41 38.35 -1.46
N GLY A 25 8.03 38.82 -0.38
CA GLY A 25 7.37 39.56 0.70
C GLY A 25 6.63 38.69 1.71
N THR A 26 6.75 37.37 1.60
CA THR A 26 6.15 36.42 2.54
C THR A 26 7.23 35.74 3.38
N PRO A 27 7.32 36.04 4.70
CA PRO A 27 8.32 35.42 5.55
C PRO A 27 7.95 33.97 5.89
N CYS A 28 8.91 33.08 5.68
CA CYS A 28 8.87 31.68 6.06
C CYS A 28 9.89 31.41 7.18
N ALA A 29 9.42 30.86 8.31
CA ALA A 29 10.28 30.52 9.43
C ALA A 29 10.95 29.16 9.18
N THR A 30 12.26 29.15 9.04
CA THR A 30 13.07 27.99 8.70
C THR A 30 13.91 27.54 9.90
N THR A 31 13.82 26.26 10.25
CA THR A 31 14.63 25.63 11.30
C THR A 31 15.61 24.67 10.66
N VAL A 32 16.90 24.83 10.91
CA VAL A 32 17.96 23.92 10.45
C VAL A 32 18.53 23.17 11.65
N THR A 33 18.56 21.85 11.61
CA THR A 33 18.99 21.05 12.76
C THR A 33 19.41 19.63 12.36
N SER A 34 20.30 19.02 13.14
CA SER A 34 20.52 17.58 13.18
C SER A 34 19.98 16.93 14.46
N ASP A 35 19.42 17.72 15.39
CA ASP A 35 18.95 17.24 16.70
C ASP A 35 17.53 16.62 16.59
N PRO A 36 17.37 15.32 16.91
CA PRO A 36 16.08 14.64 16.88
C PRO A 36 15.01 15.31 17.75
N GLU A 37 15.36 15.86 18.90
CA GLU A 37 14.40 16.49 19.81
C GLU A 37 13.89 17.82 19.25
N VAL A 38 14.72 18.56 18.50
CA VAL A 38 14.28 19.75 17.78
C VAL A 38 13.29 19.37 16.69
N VAL A 39 13.56 18.32 15.91
CA VAL A 39 12.63 17.79 14.90
C VAL A 39 11.29 17.38 15.53
N ARG A 40 11.33 16.63 16.63
CA ARG A 40 10.13 16.20 17.37
C ARG A 40 9.31 17.41 17.85
N LYS A 41 9.96 18.42 18.44
CA LYS A 41 9.31 19.66 18.89
C LYS A 41 8.73 20.45 17.72
N TRP A 42 9.43 20.53 16.60
CA TRP A 42 8.95 21.19 15.40
C TRP A 42 7.68 20.52 14.88
N LEU A 43 7.69 19.18 14.74
CA LEU A 43 6.53 18.40 14.29
C LEU A 43 5.33 18.56 15.21
N ARG A 44 5.51 18.42 16.54
CA ARG A 44 4.43 18.62 17.51
C ARG A 44 3.77 19.99 17.36
N LYS A 45 4.57 21.06 17.27
CA LYS A 45 4.08 22.43 17.10
C LYS A 45 3.37 22.62 15.77
N THR A 46 3.91 22.06 14.69
CA THR A 46 3.32 22.13 13.35
C THR A 46 1.98 21.39 13.33
N LEU A 47 1.93 20.14 13.77
CA LEU A 47 0.70 19.34 13.82
C LEU A 47 -0.37 19.98 14.72
N TYR A 48 0.01 20.52 15.88
CA TYR A 48 -0.93 21.25 16.74
C TYR A 48 -1.54 22.46 16.01
N ARG A 49 -0.71 23.26 15.34
CA ARG A 49 -1.15 24.46 14.61
C ARG A 49 -2.08 24.14 13.43
N TYR A 50 -1.84 23.01 12.77
CA TYR A 50 -2.57 22.59 11.58
C TYR A 50 -3.53 21.42 11.85
N ALA A 51 -3.91 21.19 13.11
CA ALA A 51 -4.77 20.06 13.50
C ALA A 51 -6.10 20.01 12.75
N ARG A 52 -6.69 21.18 12.44
CA ARG A 52 -7.92 21.30 11.63
C ARG A 52 -7.80 20.82 10.18
N PHE A 53 -6.58 20.61 9.70
CA PHE A 53 -6.29 20.16 8.34
C PHE A 53 -5.82 18.70 8.30
N ARG A 54 -6.03 17.90 9.36
CA ARG A 54 -5.45 16.55 9.48
C ARG A 54 -5.66 15.65 8.25
N HIS A 55 -6.84 15.70 7.61
CA HIS A 55 -7.17 14.90 6.42
C HIS A 55 -6.90 15.61 5.08
N ARG A 56 -6.35 16.82 5.14
CA ARG A 56 -6.08 17.69 3.98
C ARG A 56 -4.69 18.31 4.09
N LEU A 57 -3.80 17.71 4.88
CA LEU A 57 -2.51 18.30 5.20
C LEU A 57 -1.58 18.08 4.02
N VAL A 58 -1.22 19.17 3.36
CA VAL A 58 -0.17 19.18 2.34
C VAL A 58 1.16 19.52 3.01
N VAL A 59 2.20 18.76 2.66
CA VAL A 59 3.56 18.94 3.14
C VAL A 59 4.48 19.06 1.94
N GLY A 60 5.09 20.23 1.77
CA GLY A 60 6.19 20.38 0.82
C GLY A 60 7.39 19.55 1.28
N LEU A 61 7.89 18.69 0.42
CA LEU A 61 8.98 17.76 0.69
C LEU A 61 10.13 18.04 -0.28
N GLY A 62 11.35 18.03 0.26
CA GLY A 62 12.58 17.91 -0.53
C GLY A 62 13.54 16.95 0.14
N VAL A 63 14.37 16.28 -0.65
CA VAL A 63 15.45 15.41 -0.18
C VAL A 63 16.70 15.74 -0.98
N GLN A 64 17.84 15.90 -0.32
CA GLN A 64 19.10 16.20 -0.99
C GLN A 64 20.24 15.28 -0.52
N TRP A 65 21.20 15.07 -1.42
CA TRP A 65 22.38 14.22 -1.24
C TRP A 65 23.56 14.78 -2.05
N ARG A 66 24.79 14.39 -1.71
CA ARG A 66 25.98 14.78 -2.48
C ARG A 66 26.01 14.13 -3.88
N PRO A 67 26.76 14.69 -4.84
CA PRO A 67 27.04 13.99 -6.09
C PRO A 67 27.71 12.64 -5.89
N ALA A 68 27.46 11.73 -6.83
CA ALA A 68 28.19 10.46 -6.92
C ALA A 68 29.64 10.72 -7.32
N SER A 69 30.57 10.15 -6.58
CA SER A 69 32.01 10.22 -6.81
C SER A 69 32.45 9.29 -7.95
N TYR A 70 31.69 8.22 -8.21
CA TYR A 70 31.94 7.27 -9.29
C TYR A 70 30.63 6.72 -9.89
N ARG A 71 30.71 6.17 -11.10
CA ARG A 71 29.55 5.60 -11.80
C ARG A 71 28.99 4.41 -11.02
N GLY A 72 27.70 4.45 -10.69
CA GLY A 72 27.00 3.39 -9.96
C GLY A 72 26.92 3.61 -8.46
N GLU A 73 27.64 4.61 -7.91
CA GLU A 73 27.43 5.02 -6.53
C GLU A 73 26.01 5.60 -6.36
N LYS A 74 25.33 5.22 -5.27
CA LYS A 74 24.07 5.81 -4.84
C LYS A 74 24.29 6.54 -3.52
N PRO A 75 24.66 7.84 -3.54
CA PRO A 75 24.86 8.61 -2.32
C PRO A 75 23.60 8.59 -1.43
N PRO A 76 23.76 8.46 -0.10
CA PRO A 76 22.64 8.40 0.84
C PRO A 76 21.88 9.73 0.90
N ALA A 77 20.61 9.69 1.32
CA ALA A 77 19.89 10.92 1.65
C ALA A 77 20.59 11.64 2.82
N ALA A 78 21.05 12.88 2.59
CA ALA A 78 21.82 13.65 3.56
C ALA A 78 20.96 14.66 4.32
N THR A 79 19.95 15.23 3.65
CA THR A 79 19.03 16.20 4.24
C THR A 79 17.59 15.91 3.83
N LEU A 80 16.65 16.19 4.75
CA LEU A 80 15.20 16.12 4.54
C LEU A 80 14.60 17.50 4.81
N GLN A 81 13.85 18.03 3.85
CA GLN A 81 13.10 19.26 3.99
C GLN A 81 11.61 18.99 4.14
N LEU A 82 10.98 19.66 5.10
CA LEU A 82 9.54 19.62 5.31
C LEU A 82 8.99 21.04 5.44
N CYS A 83 7.99 21.38 4.65
CA CYS A 83 7.29 22.66 4.73
C CYS A 83 5.78 22.47 4.95
N VAL A 84 5.24 23.14 5.98
CA VAL A 84 3.80 23.23 6.22
C VAL A 84 3.45 24.67 6.57
N GLY A 85 2.70 25.32 5.68
CA GLY A 85 2.40 26.75 5.82
C GLY A 85 3.66 27.59 5.66
N ARG A 86 3.94 28.45 6.64
CA ARG A 86 5.13 29.32 6.67
C ARG A 86 6.20 28.79 7.62
N ARG A 87 6.32 27.46 7.69
CA ARG A 87 7.27 26.76 8.56
C ARG A 87 8.03 25.76 7.71
N CYS A 88 9.33 25.96 7.58
CA CYS A 88 10.25 24.99 6.99
C CYS A 88 11.09 24.33 8.09
N LEU A 89 11.34 23.04 7.92
CA LEU A 89 12.33 22.27 8.65
C LEU A 89 13.34 21.74 7.64
N ILE A 90 14.63 21.95 7.88
CA ILE A 90 15.73 21.31 7.19
C ILE A 90 16.41 20.41 8.21
N PHE A 91 16.20 19.11 8.08
CA PHE A 91 16.76 18.09 8.95
C PHE A 91 17.99 17.46 8.30
N GLN A 92 19.17 17.67 8.89
CA GLN A 92 20.44 17.09 8.43
C GLN A 92 20.54 15.63 8.89
N LEU A 93 19.88 14.73 8.14
CA LEU A 93 19.83 13.28 8.39
C LEU A 93 21.22 12.67 8.61
N ARG A 94 22.20 13.05 7.78
CA ARG A 94 23.57 12.51 7.84
C ARG A 94 24.27 12.79 9.17
N HIS A 95 23.91 13.88 9.83
CA HIS A 95 24.52 14.31 11.10
C HIS A 95 23.65 14.01 12.30
N SER A 96 22.53 13.30 12.11
CA SER A 96 21.62 12.95 13.18
C SER A 96 21.87 11.54 13.66
N PRO A 97 22.07 11.30 14.97
CA PRO A 97 22.33 9.97 15.49
C PRO A 97 21.09 9.07 15.46
N THR A 98 19.88 9.65 15.46
CA THR A 98 18.61 8.90 15.42
C THR A 98 17.54 9.73 14.72
N VAL A 99 16.42 9.10 14.35
CA VAL A 99 15.23 9.81 13.89
C VAL A 99 14.09 9.63 14.88
N PRO A 100 13.37 10.70 15.29
CA PRO A 100 12.25 10.57 16.19
C PRO A 100 11.17 9.67 15.60
N ASN A 101 10.62 8.77 16.42
CA ASN A 101 9.46 7.96 16.03
C ASN A 101 8.32 8.84 15.49
N LEU A 102 8.12 10.04 16.02
CA LEU A 102 7.11 10.97 15.51
C LEU A 102 7.32 11.33 14.03
N LEU A 103 8.56 11.51 13.56
CA LEU A 103 8.85 11.76 12.15
C LEU A 103 8.57 10.50 11.31
N ARG A 104 8.93 9.31 11.79
CA ARG A 104 8.61 8.04 11.12
C ARG A 104 7.10 7.87 10.92
N HIS A 105 6.32 8.04 11.99
CA HIS A 105 4.85 7.98 11.91
C HIS A 105 4.28 9.08 11.01
N PHE A 106 4.86 10.28 11.03
CA PHE A 106 4.44 11.38 10.17
C PHE A 106 4.63 11.07 8.68
N LEU A 107 5.76 10.49 8.29
CA LEU A 107 6.02 10.07 6.90
C LEU A 107 5.13 8.89 6.47
N LYS A 108 4.77 8.01 7.42
CA LYS A 108 3.88 6.86 7.23
C LYS A 108 2.38 7.16 7.40
N ASP A 109 1.97 8.40 7.66
CA ASP A 109 0.55 8.71 7.84
C ASP A 109 -0.13 8.89 6.46
N PRO A 110 -1.08 8.02 6.09
CA PRO A 110 -1.76 8.14 4.80
C PRO A 110 -2.65 9.39 4.73
N ASN A 111 -2.99 10.04 5.84
CA ASN A 111 -3.79 11.27 5.80
C ASN A 111 -2.99 12.49 5.33
N TYR A 112 -1.67 12.39 5.25
CA TYR A 112 -0.80 13.48 4.81
C TYR A 112 -0.38 13.30 3.36
N THR A 113 -0.38 14.42 2.63
CA THR A 113 0.03 14.46 1.24
C THR A 113 1.35 15.18 1.11
N PHE A 114 2.40 14.41 0.84
CA PHE A 114 3.72 14.95 0.53
C PHE A 114 3.79 15.34 -0.94
N VAL A 115 4.33 16.51 -1.24
CA VAL A 115 4.41 17.07 -2.59
C VAL A 115 5.81 17.61 -2.85
N GLY A 116 6.29 17.53 -4.08
CA GLY A 116 7.60 18.05 -4.45
C GLY A 116 7.75 18.26 -5.96
N MET A 117 8.84 18.92 -6.35
CA MET A 117 9.22 19.11 -7.76
C MET A 117 10.51 18.33 -8.05
N GLY A 118 10.43 17.34 -8.95
CA GLY A 118 11.61 16.50 -9.26
C GLY A 118 11.89 15.39 -8.25
N ASN A 119 10.93 15.08 -7.40
CA ASN A 119 10.99 14.19 -6.24
C ASN A 119 10.90 12.67 -6.55
N HIS A 120 11.22 12.25 -7.77
CA HIS A 120 11.03 10.88 -8.26
C HIS A 120 11.83 9.82 -7.48
N SER A 121 12.98 10.20 -6.93
CA SER A 121 13.86 9.31 -6.16
C SER A 121 13.76 9.53 -4.65
N ASP A 122 12.98 10.50 -4.17
CA ASP A 122 13.03 10.93 -2.77
C ASP A 122 12.64 9.80 -1.81
N ALA A 123 11.54 9.10 -2.09
CA ALA A 123 11.09 7.99 -1.25
C ALA A 123 12.08 6.82 -1.24
N GLU A 124 12.64 6.48 -2.40
CA GLU A 124 13.65 5.41 -2.54
C GLU A 124 14.96 5.78 -1.82
N LYS A 125 15.39 7.04 -1.94
CA LYS A 125 16.57 7.57 -1.25
C LYS A 125 16.41 7.56 0.26
N LEU A 126 15.23 7.93 0.75
CA LEU A 126 14.91 7.92 2.18
C LEU A 126 14.84 6.50 2.75
N LEU A 127 14.27 5.54 2.02
CA LEU A 127 14.11 4.17 2.47
C LEU A 127 15.38 3.32 2.29
N GLU A 128 15.94 3.29 1.07
CA GLU A 128 16.98 2.33 0.68
C GLU A 128 18.39 2.84 0.89
N SER A 129 18.59 4.17 0.84
CA SER A 129 19.93 4.76 0.87
C SER A 129 20.24 5.53 2.15
N SER A 130 19.26 5.84 2.99
CA SER A 130 19.50 6.51 4.26
C SER A 130 19.81 5.48 5.36
N GLU A 131 20.79 5.75 6.22
CA GLU A 131 21.06 4.97 7.44
C GLU A 131 19.84 4.89 8.38
N HIS A 132 18.88 5.80 8.21
CA HIS A 132 17.68 5.87 9.02
C HIS A 132 16.49 5.09 8.45
N GLU A 133 16.55 4.61 7.20
CA GLU A 133 15.49 3.80 6.57
C GLU A 133 14.09 4.41 6.75
N LEU A 134 13.90 5.62 6.21
CA LEU A 134 12.67 6.39 6.35
C LEU A 134 11.66 6.01 5.28
N GLU A 135 10.79 5.06 5.63
CA GLU A 135 9.66 4.68 4.80
C GLU A 135 8.54 5.75 4.81
N MET A 136 7.96 6.00 3.63
CA MET A 136 6.81 6.87 3.44
C MET A 136 5.57 6.04 3.07
N ALA A 137 4.38 6.44 3.53
CA ALA A 137 3.14 5.73 3.19
C ALA A 137 2.88 5.64 1.68
N ARG A 138 3.36 6.64 0.94
CA ARG A 138 3.23 6.76 -0.52
C ARG A 138 4.36 7.61 -1.07
N LYS A 139 4.68 7.43 -2.36
CA LYS A 139 5.59 8.33 -3.06
C LYS A 139 5.00 9.76 -3.05
N PRO A 140 5.81 10.81 -2.91
CA PRO A 140 5.28 12.17 -2.89
C PRO A 140 4.72 12.54 -4.27
N VAL A 141 3.66 13.35 -4.30
CA VAL A 141 3.04 13.79 -5.55
C VAL A 141 4.02 14.67 -6.31
N ASN A 142 4.35 14.26 -7.53
CA ASN A 142 5.17 15.06 -8.43
C ASN A 142 4.32 16.19 -9.05
N LEU A 143 4.56 17.41 -8.57
CA LEU A 143 3.81 18.58 -8.97
C LEU A 143 3.95 18.91 -10.46
N SER A 144 5.04 18.53 -11.13
CA SER A 144 5.21 18.80 -12.56
C SER A 144 4.13 18.14 -13.43
N ARG A 145 3.52 17.05 -12.95
CA ARG A 145 2.44 16.35 -13.66
C ARG A 145 1.08 17.03 -13.53
N HIS A 146 0.91 17.88 -12.52
CA HIS A 146 -0.35 18.50 -12.16
C HIS A 146 -0.31 20.03 -12.20
N ALA A 147 0.82 20.62 -12.56
CA ALA A 147 0.99 22.06 -12.59
C ALA A 147 0.05 22.71 -13.62
N VAL A 148 -0.63 23.77 -13.17
CA VAL A 148 -1.57 24.56 -13.96
C VAL A 148 -1.15 26.02 -13.86
N SER A 149 -1.08 26.72 -14.99
CA SER A 149 -0.81 28.15 -15.00
C SER A 149 -1.96 28.91 -14.35
N ARG A 150 -1.64 29.81 -13.42
CA ARG A 150 -2.62 30.68 -12.79
C ARG A 150 -3.12 31.78 -13.72
N HIS A 151 -2.43 32.01 -14.84
CA HIS A 151 -2.75 33.08 -15.78
C HIS A 151 -3.88 32.70 -16.74
N ASP A 152 -3.84 31.49 -17.29
CA ASP A 152 -4.80 31.01 -18.30
C ASP A 152 -5.49 29.68 -17.95
N GLY A 153 -5.14 29.07 -16.80
CA GLY A 153 -5.73 27.82 -16.34
C GLY A 153 -5.27 26.58 -17.13
N ARG A 154 -4.29 26.71 -18.03
CA ARG A 154 -3.80 25.58 -18.82
C ARG A 154 -2.81 24.74 -18.04
N ARG A 155 -2.84 23.43 -18.26
CA ARG A 155 -1.82 22.50 -17.76
C ARG A 155 -0.48 22.82 -18.41
N LEU A 156 0.57 22.83 -17.60
CA LEU A 156 1.93 22.97 -18.09
C LEU A 156 2.42 21.65 -18.70
N ASP A 157 3.45 21.74 -19.54
CA ASP A 157 4.19 20.56 -19.97
C ASP A 157 4.78 19.85 -18.75
N ALA A 158 4.66 18.53 -18.67
CA ALA A 158 5.20 17.73 -17.58
C ALA A 158 6.74 17.81 -17.46
N ARG A 159 7.42 18.28 -18.52
CA ARG A 159 8.86 18.55 -18.62
C ARG A 159 9.22 20.01 -18.33
N ALA A 160 8.26 20.86 -17.99
CA ALA A 160 8.53 22.24 -17.61
C ALA A 160 9.57 22.29 -16.48
N SER A 161 10.47 23.27 -16.56
CA SER A 161 11.48 23.47 -15.52
C SER A 161 10.83 23.88 -14.20
N ARG A 162 11.53 23.70 -13.08
CA ARG A 162 11.01 24.08 -11.76
C ARG A 162 10.74 25.58 -11.67
N GLU A 163 11.61 26.38 -12.25
CA GLU A 163 11.46 27.83 -12.35
C GLU A 163 10.19 28.17 -13.13
N THR A 164 9.91 27.43 -14.21
CA THR A 164 8.69 27.63 -15.00
C THR A 164 7.44 27.24 -14.25
N ILE A 165 7.45 26.10 -13.57
CA ILE A 165 6.32 25.67 -12.73
C ILE A 165 6.05 26.72 -11.64
N VAL A 166 7.08 27.20 -10.94
CA VAL A 166 6.92 28.20 -9.87
C VAL A 166 6.42 29.53 -10.41
N ARG A 167 6.93 29.99 -11.55
CA ARG A 167 6.47 31.23 -12.20
C ARG A 167 5.02 31.15 -12.63
N GLU A 168 4.65 30.08 -13.33
CA GLU A 168 3.29 29.92 -13.86
C GLU A 168 2.26 29.63 -12.76
N CYS A 169 2.62 28.88 -11.71
CA CYS A 169 1.68 28.56 -10.64
C CYS A 169 1.59 29.64 -9.56
N LEU A 170 2.69 30.33 -9.23
CA LEU A 170 2.75 31.28 -8.11
C LEU A 170 2.97 32.73 -8.55
N GLY A 171 3.49 32.97 -9.76
CA GLY A 171 3.95 34.29 -10.20
C GLY A 171 5.29 34.70 -9.58
N TYR A 172 6.06 33.72 -9.07
CA TYR A 172 7.34 33.95 -8.42
C TYR A 172 8.47 33.73 -9.40
N ASP A 173 9.51 34.56 -9.30
CA ASP A 173 10.72 34.41 -10.09
C ASP A 173 11.82 33.87 -9.17
N VAL A 174 12.13 32.59 -9.36
CA VAL A 174 13.06 31.82 -8.53
C VAL A 174 14.12 31.22 -9.44
N ASP A 175 15.39 31.42 -9.09
CA ASP A 175 16.51 30.73 -9.72
C ASP A 175 16.89 29.49 -8.89
N PHE A 176 16.50 28.29 -9.34
CA PHE A 176 16.98 27.06 -8.72
C PHE A 176 18.36 26.68 -9.26
N ASN A 177 19.37 27.43 -8.82
CA ASN A 177 20.76 27.23 -9.23
C ASN A 177 21.18 25.76 -9.12
N THR A 178 21.43 25.14 -10.28
CA THR A 178 21.74 23.71 -10.38
C THR A 178 23.06 23.35 -9.67
N ARG A 179 23.99 24.31 -9.55
CA ARG A 179 25.24 24.12 -8.81
C ARG A 179 24.98 23.89 -7.31
N ILE A 180 23.99 24.59 -6.75
CA ILE A 180 23.58 24.43 -5.35
C ILE A 180 22.79 23.12 -5.17
N GLY A 181 21.83 22.85 -6.06
CA GLY A 181 21.09 21.58 -6.04
C GLY A 181 21.99 20.34 -6.12
N ARG A 182 23.13 20.45 -6.83
CA ARG A 182 24.15 19.38 -6.96
C ARG A 182 25.39 19.63 -6.09
N SER A 183 25.30 20.46 -5.06
CA SER A 183 26.40 20.70 -4.15
C SER A 183 26.54 19.56 -3.13
N ASP A 184 27.56 19.63 -2.29
CA ASP A 184 27.71 18.70 -1.18
C ASP A 184 26.71 19.02 -0.05
N TRP A 185 25.66 18.21 0.05
CA TRP A 185 24.64 18.28 1.09
C TRP A 185 24.99 17.48 2.36
N GLU A 186 26.17 16.83 2.40
CA GLU A 186 26.68 16.14 3.58
C GLU A 186 27.52 17.07 4.49
N LYS A 187 27.63 18.36 4.17
CA LYS A 187 28.31 19.35 5.03
C LYS A 187 27.74 19.36 6.44
N TYR A 188 28.61 19.53 7.43
CA TYR A 188 28.20 19.65 8.83
C TYR A 188 27.40 20.94 9.06
N GLU A 189 27.84 22.04 8.46
CA GLU A 189 27.11 23.31 8.40
C GLU A 189 26.76 23.61 6.94
N LEU A 190 25.46 23.68 6.63
CA LEU A 190 24.98 24.15 5.34
C LEU A 190 25.22 25.64 5.21
N ASP A 191 25.59 26.09 4.01
CA ASP A 191 25.69 27.51 3.71
C ASP A 191 24.32 28.16 3.45
N ASP A 192 24.28 29.49 3.50
CA ASP A 192 23.05 30.27 3.30
C ASP A 192 22.40 29.98 1.94
N GLU A 193 23.19 29.70 0.89
CA GLU A 193 22.66 29.38 -0.44
C GLU A 193 21.94 28.02 -0.42
N GLN A 194 22.51 27.01 0.24
CA GLN A 194 21.88 25.71 0.45
C GLN A 194 20.61 25.80 1.30
N ILE A 195 20.65 26.57 2.40
CA ILE A 195 19.50 26.76 3.29
C ILE A 195 18.36 27.46 2.54
N LEU A 196 18.69 28.53 1.78
CA LEU A 196 17.73 29.25 0.96
C LEU A 196 17.12 28.34 -0.10
N TYR A 197 17.95 27.61 -0.84
CA TYR A 197 17.52 26.69 -1.88
C TYR A 197 16.53 25.64 -1.35
N ALA A 198 16.92 24.96 -0.28
CA ALA A 198 16.16 23.88 0.33
C ALA A 198 14.80 24.36 0.87
N ALA A 199 14.78 25.52 1.53
CA ALA A 199 13.55 26.07 2.07
C ALA A 199 12.62 26.64 0.99
N VAL A 200 13.15 27.29 -0.05
CA VAL A 200 12.34 27.81 -1.17
C VAL A 200 11.73 26.67 -1.96
N ASP A 201 12.48 25.61 -2.26
CA ASP A 201 11.97 24.44 -2.99
C ASP A 201 10.81 23.77 -2.23
N ALA A 202 10.98 23.52 -0.93
CA ALA A 202 9.93 22.95 -0.09
C ALA A 202 8.73 23.89 0.08
N TYR A 203 8.95 25.20 0.24
CA TYR A 203 7.88 26.19 0.42
C TYR A 203 7.06 26.39 -0.85
N CYS A 204 7.70 26.55 -2.01
CA CYS A 204 7.02 26.63 -3.30
C CYS A 204 6.23 25.35 -3.58
N SER A 205 6.83 24.17 -3.31
CA SER A 205 6.12 22.89 -3.43
C SER A 205 4.86 22.84 -2.56
N PHE A 206 4.97 23.26 -1.29
CA PHE A 206 3.83 23.36 -0.39
C PHE A 206 2.72 24.27 -0.93
N LEU A 207 3.07 25.48 -1.39
CA LEU A 207 2.10 26.45 -1.91
C LEU A 207 1.36 25.89 -3.12
N ILE A 208 2.09 25.36 -4.10
CA ILE A 208 1.51 24.77 -5.31
C ILE A 208 0.64 23.57 -4.97
N GLY A 209 1.12 22.64 -4.14
CA GLY A 209 0.33 21.46 -3.75
C GLY A 209 -0.95 21.82 -2.98
N LYS A 210 -0.90 22.86 -2.15
CA LYS A 210 -2.07 23.39 -1.43
C LYS A 210 -3.07 24.02 -2.40
N ASP A 211 -2.62 24.82 -3.35
CA ASP A 211 -3.49 25.48 -4.35
C ASP A 211 -4.13 24.46 -5.31
N LEU A 212 -3.39 23.40 -5.66
CA LEU A 212 -3.88 22.26 -6.43
C LEU A 212 -4.77 21.29 -5.64
N ARG A 213 -4.96 21.51 -4.34
CA ARG A 213 -5.69 20.59 -3.45
C ARG A 213 -5.15 19.16 -3.53
N ALA A 214 -3.83 18.99 -3.51
CA ALA A 214 -3.17 17.71 -3.80
C ALA A 214 -3.65 16.51 -2.96
N TRP A 215 -4.26 16.75 -1.79
CA TRP A 215 -4.91 15.69 -0.99
C TRP A 215 -6.03 14.94 -1.74
N GLU A 216 -6.60 15.54 -2.78
CA GLU A 216 -7.68 14.93 -3.57
C GLU A 216 -7.17 13.88 -4.55
N PHE A 217 -5.95 14.05 -5.05
CA PHE A 217 -5.30 13.06 -5.90
C PHE A 217 -5.10 11.74 -5.15
N VAL A 218 -4.89 11.87 -3.84
CA VAL A 218 -4.64 10.75 -2.94
C VAL A 218 -5.93 10.06 -2.53
N ASN A 219 -6.99 10.83 -2.24
CA ASN A 219 -8.30 10.27 -1.88
C ASN A 219 -8.92 9.48 -3.03
N ILE A 220 -8.73 9.92 -4.28
CA ILE A 220 -9.22 9.19 -5.47
C ILE A 220 -8.55 7.82 -5.58
N CYS A 221 -7.22 7.74 -5.43
CA CYS A 221 -6.56 6.43 -5.40
C CYS A 221 -7.08 5.59 -4.24
N THR A 222 -7.08 6.10 -3.01
CA THR A 222 -7.52 5.30 -1.84
C THR A 222 -8.95 4.76 -2.00
N ALA A 223 -9.87 5.54 -2.58
CA ALA A 223 -11.22 5.09 -2.91
C ALA A 223 -11.23 3.97 -3.97
N ILE A 224 -10.43 4.06 -5.03
CA ILE A 224 -10.31 3.00 -6.05
C ILE A 224 -9.72 1.71 -5.46
N TRP A 225 -8.67 1.81 -4.63
CA TRP A 225 -8.07 0.66 -3.97
C TRP A 225 -9.01 -0.01 -2.95
N THR A 226 -9.82 0.79 -2.24
CA THR A 226 -10.82 0.25 -1.31
C THR A 226 -11.92 -0.47 -2.09
N GLN A 227 -12.36 0.11 -3.21
CA GLN A 227 -13.36 -0.49 -4.09
C GLN A 227 -12.87 -1.81 -4.72
N GLU A 228 -11.60 -1.89 -5.14
CA GLU A 228 -11.02 -3.14 -5.64
C GLU A 228 -10.88 -4.21 -4.55
N GLN A 229 -10.51 -3.82 -3.31
CA GLN A 229 -10.48 -4.75 -2.18
C GLN A 229 -11.87 -5.26 -1.78
N ASP A 230 -12.88 -4.39 -1.81
CA ASP A 230 -14.27 -4.76 -1.54
C ASP A 230 -14.80 -5.72 -2.64
N LEU A 231 -14.43 -5.50 -3.90
CA LEU A 231 -14.76 -6.40 -5.02
C LEU A 231 -14.09 -7.77 -4.86
N TRP A 232 -12.80 -7.83 -4.52
CA TRP A 232 -12.12 -9.10 -4.26
C TRP A 232 -12.64 -9.83 -3.02
N ALA A 233 -13.06 -9.09 -1.98
CA ALA A 233 -13.70 -9.67 -0.81
C ALA A 233 -15.07 -10.29 -1.18
N GLN A 234 -15.84 -9.65 -2.06
CA GLN A 234 -17.10 -10.19 -2.60
C GLN A 234 -16.85 -11.44 -3.47
N GLU A 235 -15.88 -11.39 -4.39
CA GLU A 235 -15.53 -12.55 -5.23
C GLU A 235 -15.04 -13.74 -4.40
N ALA A 236 -14.25 -13.50 -3.35
CA ALA A 236 -13.80 -14.57 -2.44
C ALA A 236 -14.97 -15.19 -1.67
N GLN A 237 -15.94 -14.37 -1.25
CA GLN A 237 -17.14 -14.83 -0.55
C GLN A 237 -18.07 -15.63 -1.48
N GLU A 238 -18.23 -15.21 -2.73
CA GLU A 238 -18.96 -15.97 -3.75
C GLU A 238 -18.27 -17.30 -4.08
N GLN A 239 -16.94 -17.33 -4.17
CA GLN A 239 -16.19 -18.57 -4.41
C GLN A 239 -16.31 -19.54 -3.24
N GLU A 240 -16.26 -19.05 -1.99
CA GLU A 240 -16.47 -19.88 -0.81
C GLU A 240 -17.90 -20.43 -0.78
N GLN A 241 -18.90 -19.60 -1.10
CA GLN A 241 -20.29 -20.04 -1.17
C GLN A 241 -20.51 -21.11 -2.25
N ASN A 242 -19.99 -20.89 -3.46
CA ASN A 242 -20.07 -21.85 -4.56
C ASN A 242 -19.35 -23.17 -4.23
N PHE A 243 -18.19 -23.11 -3.54
CA PHE A 243 -17.46 -24.30 -3.10
C PHE A 243 -18.28 -25.15 -2.12
N TRP A 244 -18.95 -24.53 -1.15
CA TRP A 244 -19.81 -25.25 -0.21
C TRP A 244 -21.08 -25.78 -0.87
N GLU A 245 -21.68 -25.05 -1.81
CA GLU A 245 -22.84 -25.53 -2.59
C GLU A 245 -22.47 -26.74 -3.46
N ASP A 246 -21.32 -26.72 -4.13
CA ASP A 246 -20.82 -27.86 -4.93
C ASP A 246 -20.50 -29.08 -4.06
N LEU A 247 -19.87 -28.87 -2.90
CA LEU A 247 -19.56 -29.93 -1.96
C LEU A 247 -20.83 -30.60 -1.41
N TRP A 248 -21.83 -29.80 -1.01
CA TRP A 248 -23.12 -30.34 -0.59
C TRP A 248 -23.86 -31.06 -1.71
N ALA A 249 -23.78 -30.56 -2.95
CA ALA A 249 -24.36 -31.24 -4.11
C ALA A 249 -23.64 -32.56 -4.44
N GLN A 250 -22.35 -32.69 -4.13
CA GLN A 250 -21.60 -33.94 -4.28
C GLN A 250 -21.95 -34.94 -3.18
N GLU A 251 -21.97 -34.52 -1.91
CA GLU A 251 -22.38 -35.37 -0.79
C GLU A 251 -23.82 -35.88 -0.96
N ALA A 252 -24.74 -35.03 -1.44
CA ALA A 252 -26.11 -35.43 -1.74
C ALA A 252 -26.18 -36.51 -2.84
N ARG A 253 -25.35 -36.41 -3.88
CA ARG A 253 -25.28 -37.40 -4.97
C ARG A 253 -24.69 -38.72 -4.51
N GLU A 254 -23.67 -38.69 -3.65
CA GLU A 254 -23.07 -39.90 -3.07
C GLU A 254 -24.04 -40.60 -2.11
N GLN A 255 -24.82 -39.84 -1.33
CA GLN A 255 -25.86 -40.43 -0.46
C GLN A 255 -27.01 -41.06 -1.26
N ASP A 256 -27.46 -40.42 -2.35
CA ASP A 256 -28.53 -40.96 -3.20
C ASP A 256 -28.03 -42.20 -3.97
N GLN A 257 -26.78 -42.19 -4.46
CA GLN A 257 -26.20 -43.34 -5.14
C GLN A 257 -26.01 -44.55 -4.20
N ASN A 258 -25.50 -44.33 -2.99
CA ASN A 258 -25.36 -45.39 -1.99
C ASN A 258 -26.72 -45.95 -1.56
N PHE A 259 -27.75 -45.09 -1.44
CA PHE A 259 -29.12 -45.52 -1.12
C PHE A 259 -29.71 -46.44 -2.21
N TRP A 260 -29.56 -46.08 -3.48
CA TRP A 260 -30.05 -46.90 -4.59
C TRP A 260 -29.25 -48.20 -4.78
N GLU A 261 -27.94 -48.20 -4.55
CA GLU A 261 -27.11 -49.40 -4.62
C GLU A 261 -27.43 -50.38 -3.48
N ASP A 262 -27.63 -49.89 -2.25
CA ASP A 262 -28.05 -50.72 -1.11
C ASP A 262 -29.45 -51.31 -1.31
N LEU A 263 -30.40 -50.52 -1.85
CA LEU A 263 -31.76 -50.99 -2.15
C LEU A 263 -31.74 -52.08 -3.23
N CYS A 264 -30.99 -51.86 -4.32
CA CYS A 264 -30.80 -52.87 -5.37
C CYS A 264 -30.14 -54.16 -4.81
N ALA A 265 -29.16 -54.02 -3.91
CA ALA A 265 -28.50 -55.16 -3.30
C ALA A 265 -29.41 -55.94 -2.34
N GLN A 266 -30.35 -55.27 -1.66
CA GLN A 266 -31.33 -55.90 -0.79
C GLN A 266 -32.37 -56.68 -1.60
N GLU A 267 -32.91 -56.10 -2.68
CA GLU A 267 -33.83 -56.80 -3.59
C GLU A 267 -33.17 -58.00 -4.27
N ALA A 268 -31.89 -57.90 -4.66
CA ALA A 268 -31.15 -59.01 -5.24
C ALA A 268 -30.96 -60.19 -4.25
N ARG A 269 -30.75 -59.91 -2.96
CA ARG A 269 -30.63 -60.97 -1.93
C ARG A 269 -31.96 -61.67 -1.68
N GLU A 270 -33.08 -60.94 -1.68
CA GLU A 270 -34.41 -61.54 -1.53
C GLU A 270 -34.77 -62.43 -2.72
N GLN A 271 -34.38 -62.04 -3.94
CA GLN A 271 -34.60 -62.86 -5.14
C GLN A 271 -33.75 -64.14 -5.16
N ASP A 272 -32.47 -64.06 -4.75
CA ASP A 272 -31.59 -65.23 -4.71
C ASP A 272 -32.04 -66.22 -3.62
N GLN A 273 -32.48 -65.72 -2.46
CA GLN A 273 -32.97 -66.56 -1.37
C GLN A 273 -34.26 -67.32 -1.75
N ASN A 274 -35.21 -66.64 -2.42
CA ASN A 274 -36.42 -67.28 -2.93
C ASN A 274 -36.12 -68.31 -4.03
N PHE A 275 -35.12 -68.04 -4.90
CA PHE A 275 -34.73 -68.96 -5.96
C PHE A 275 -34.17 -70.28 -5.42
N TRP A 276 -33.32 -70.24 -4.39
CA TRP A 276 -32.76 -71.46 -3.78
C TRP A 276 -33.78 -72.24 -2.96
N GLU A 277 -34.72 -71.56 -2.28
CA GLU A 277 -35.81 -72.24 -1.57
C GLU A 277 -36.75 -72.97 -2.55
N ASP A 278 -37.10 -72.34 -3.68
CA ASP A 278 -37.92 -72.96 -4.72
C ASP A 278 -37.20 -74.16 -5.37
N LEU A 279 -35.90 -74.04 -5.63
CA LEU A 279 -35.09 -75.11 -6.21
C LEU A 279 -34.97 -76.31 -5.25
N TRP A 280 -34.69 -76.07 -3.97
CA TRP A 280 -34.70 -77.14 -2.96
C TRP A 280 -36.08 -77.78 -2.79
N ALA A 281 -37.15 -77.00 -2.85
CA ALA A 281 -38.51 -77.55 -2.81
C ALA A 281 -38.85 -78.39 -4.06
N GLN A 282 -38.22 -78.11 -5.21
CA GLN A 282 -38.39 -78.90 -6.43
C GLN A 282 -37.57 -80.19 -6.37
N GLU A 283 -36.30 -80.14 -5.97
CA GLU A 283 -35.45 -81.31 -5.78
C GLU A 283 -36.01 -82.27 -4.70
N ALA A 284 -36.54 -81.73 -3.60
CA ALA A 284 -37.19 -82.54 -2.57
C ALA A 284 -38.44 -83.26 -3.09
N ARG A 285 -39.23 -82.63 -3.97
CA ARG A 285 -40.40 -83.25 -4.60
C ARG A 285 -40.00 -84.35 -5.58
N GLU A 286 -38.93 -84.16 -6.35
CA GLU A 286 -38.42 -85.18 -7.27
C GLU A 286 -37.83 -86.37 -6.52
N GLN A 287 -37.14 -86.15 -5.39
CA GLN A 287 -36.62 -87.25 -4.56
C GLN A 287 -37.72 -88.05 -3.87
N ASP A 288 -38.79 -87.39 -3.37
CA ASP A 288 -39.94 -88.10 -2.78
C ASP A 288 -40.70 -88.88 -3.86
N GLN A 289 -40.88 -88.32 -5.05
CA GLN A 289 -41.55 -89.02 -6.16
C GLN A 289 -40.76 -90.25 -6.63
N ASN A 290 -39.43 -90.14 -6.78
CA ASN A 290 -38.57 -91.27 -7.13
C ASN A 290 -38.56 -92.35 -6.03
N PHE A 291 -38.58 -91.94 -4.76
CA PHE A 291 -38.68 -92.88 -3.63
C PHE A 291 -40.00 -93.67 -3.64
N TRP A 292 -41.13 -93.02 -3.93
CA TRP A 292 -42.43 -93.69 -4.03
C TRP A 292 -42.54 -94.61 -5.26
N GLU A 293 -41.97 -94.21 -6.39
CA GLU A 293 -41.93 -95.06 -7.60
C GLU A 293 -41.06 -96.32 -7.38
N ASP A 294 -39.90 -96.19 -6.72
CA ASP A 294 -39.02 -97.32 -6.39
C ASP A 294 -39.65 -98.27 -5.36
N LEU A 295 -40.39 -97.74 -4.38
CA LEU A 295 -41.12 -98.55 -3.40
C LEU A 295 -42.28 -99.31 -4.05
N CYS A 296 -43.02 -98.67 -4.97
CA CYS A 296 -44.10 -99.32 -5.72
C CYS A 296 -43.55 -100.40 -6.68
N ALA A 297 -42.36 -100.22 -7.25
CA ALA A 297 -41.70 -101.22 -8.07
C ALA A 297 -41.24 -102.45 -7.25
N GLN A 298 -40.82 -102.26 -6.00
CA GLN A 298 -40.48 -103.36 -5.08
C GLN A 298 -41.71 -104.13 -4.60
N GLU A 299 -42.82 -103.44 -4.25
CA GLU A 299 -44.06 -104.12 -3.86
C GLU A 299 -44.70 -104.91 -5.03
N ALA A 300 -44.53 -104.46 -6.28
CA ALA A 300 -44.98 -105.21 -7.46
C ALA A 300 -44.13 -106.47 -7.75
N GLN A 301 -42.85 -106.50 -7.32
CA GLN A 301 -42.02 -107.71 -7.39
C GLN A 301 -42.33 -108.73 -6.29
N GLU A 302 -43.01 -108.34 -5.20
CA GLU A 302 -43.34 -109.23 -4.06
C GLU A 302 -44.77 -109.80 -4.08
N GLN A 303 -45.70 -109.27 -4.88
CA GLN A 303 -47.11 -109.73 -4.87
C GLN A 303 -47.52 -110.72 -5.97
N ASP A 304 -46.62 -111.18 -6.84
CA ASP A 304 -46.87 -112.37 -7.67
C ASP A 304 -45.70 -113.38 -7.63
N LEU A 305 -45.04 -113.43 -6.47
CA LEU A 305 -44.43 -114.65 -5.93
C LEU A 305 -45.49 -115.71 -5.63
#